data_AF-A0A939EYG2-F1
#
_entry.id   AF-A0A939EYG2-F1
#
_cell.length_a   1.000
_cell.length_b   1.000
_cell.length_c   1.000
_cell.angle_alpha   90.00
_cell.angle_beta   90.00
_cell.angle_gamma   90.00
#
_symmetry.space_group_name_H-M   'P 1'
#
loop_
_entity.id
_entity.type
_entity.pdbx_description
1 polymer ?
#
loop_
_entity_poly.entity_id
_entity_poly.type
_entity_poly.pdbx_seq_one_letter_code
_entity_poly.pdbx_strand_id
1 'polypeptide(L)'
;MHLLIVEGAHVETELRRKFGPAHTYDFCAATAPDLRLRLGAADVAFDLRTWPELHYEQPRQPLFYDVTCTSLAALFHNEAPPLGPVFGIAAWPTLLEREVLEVSLNRSEDATALATLCAALGTAYGVVPDRTGLVTPRLLCVLINEACYALQEGNAAI
;
A
#
# COMPACT_ATOMS: atom_id res chain seq x y z
N MET A 1 -0.17 -7.80 16.06
CA MET A 1 -0.91 -8.34 14.90
C MET A 1 0.03 -9.18 14.06
N HIS A 2 -0.51 -10.14 13.32
CA HIS A 2 0.17 -10.90 12.28
C HIS A 2 -0.06 -10.25 10.91
N LEU A 3 1.02 -9.76 10.31
CA LEU A 3 1.03 -9.06 9.03
C LEU A 3 1.57 -10.02 7.97
N LEU A 4 0.77 -10.30 6.94
CA LEU A 4 1.24 -10.98 5.73
C LEU A 4 1.72 -9.94 4.72
N ILE A 5 2.87 -10.15 4.10
CA ILE A 5 3.44 -9.26 3.09
C ILE A 5 3.84 -10.05 1.86
N VAL A 6 3.17 -9.80 0.75
CA VAL A 6 3.42 -10.44 -0.56
C VAL A 6 4.31 -9.52 -1.39
N GLU A 7 5.41 -10.05 -1.93
CA GLU A 7 6.41 -9.34 -2.75
C GLU A 7 7.08 -8.11 -2.09
N GLY A 8 7.06 -8.04 -0.75
CA GLY A 8 7.55 -6.85 -0.01
C GLY A 8 8.97 -6.91 0.56
N ALA A 9 9.81 -7.88 0.16
CA ALA A 9 11.15 -8.05 0.75
C ALA A 9 12.02 -6.79 0.61
N HIS A 10 11.84 -6.03 -0.47
CA HIS A 10 12.60 -4.81 -0.76
C HIS A 10 12.27 -3.63 0.17
N VAL A 11 11.14 -3.66 0.89
CA VAL A 11 10.71 -2.65 1.87
C VAL A 11 10.58 -3.21 3.29
N GLU A 12 11.10 -4.41 3.55
CA GLU A 12 10.97 -5.06 4.87
C GLU A 12 11.48 -4.18 6.02
N THR A 13 12.63 -3.54 5.83
CA THR A 13 13.22 -2.67 6.86
C THR A 13 12.30 -1.50 7.20
N GLU A 14 11.67 -0.89 6.19
CA GLU A 14 10.77 0.25 6.37
C GLU A 14 9.47 -0.17 7.07
N LEU A 15 8.87 -1.28 6.64
CA LEU A 15 7.66 -1.82 7.28
C LEU A 15 7.88 -2.11 8.76
N ARG A 16 9.03 -2.71 9.10
CA ARG A 16 9.40 -3.00 10.49
C ARG A 16 9.60 -1.74 11.32
N ARG A 17 10.14 -0.67 10.75
CA ARG A 17 10.28 0.63 11.43
C ARG A 17 8.94 1.34 11.57
N LYS A 18 8.09 1.30 10.54
CA LYS A 18 6.79 1.97 10.47
C LYS A 18 5.77 1.41 11.46
N PHE A 19 5.65 0.08 11.53
CA PHE A 19 4.66 -0.58 12.42
C PHE A 19 5.29 -1.07 13.73
N GLY A 20 6.63 -1.23 13.78
CA GLY A 20 7.35 -1.54 14.99
C GLY A 20 7.40 -3.03 15.36
N PRO A 21 8.13 -3.39 16.42
CA PRO A 21 8.46 -4.78 16.75
C PRO A 21 7.34 -5.56 17.45
N ALA A 22 6.24 -4.90 17.84
CA ALA A 22 5.09 -5.54 18.50
C ALA A 22 4.28 -6.45 17.54
N HIS A 23 4.57 -6.39 16.25
CA HIS A 23 3.92 -7.15 15.20
C HIS A 23 4.78 -8.33 14.76
N THR A 24 4.12 -9.40 14.30
CA THR A 24 4.80 -10.47 13.56
C THR A 24 4.64 -10.20 12.07
N TYR A 25 5.71 -10.44 11.32
CA TYR A 25 5.79 -10.12 9.89
C TYR A 25 6.09 -11.39 9.13
N ASP A 26 5.29 -11.64 8.11
CA ASP A 26 5.35 -12.85 7.32
C ASP A 26 5.53 -12.48 5.84
N PHE A 27 6.76 -12.54 5.37
CA PHE A 27 7.10 -12.16 3.99
C PHE A 27 7.06 -13.38 3.07
N CYS A 28 6.49 -13.21 1.87
CA CYS A 28 6.48 -14.25 0.86
C CYS A 28 6.54 -13.72 -0.57
N ALA A 29 7.01 -14.60 -1.47
CA ALA A 29 6.74 -14.44 -2.89
C ALA A 29 5.25 -14.73 -3.18
N ALA A 30 4.73 -14.14 -4.24
CA ALA A 30 3.38 -14.39 -4.73
C ALA A 30 3.17 -15.85 -5.18
N THR A 31 4.25 -16.55 -5.53
CA THR A 31 4.25 -17.96 -5.94
C THR A 31 4.28 -18.94 -4.76
N ALA A 32 4.20 -18.45 -3.52
CA ALA A 32 4.19 -19.31 -2.34
C ALA A 32 2.97 -20.28 -2.38
N PRO A 33 3.18 -21.60 -2.32
CA PRO A 33 2.10 -22.58 -2.47
C PRO A 33 1.09 -22.56 -1.31
N ASP A 34 1.47 -22.00 -0.17
CA ASP A 34 0.69 -21.86 1.05
C ASP A 34 0.10 -20.45 1.24
N LEU A 35 0.14 -19.58 0.21
CA LEU A 35 -0.30 -18.19 0.28
C LEU A 35 -1.70 -18.03 0.89
N ARG A 36 -2.65 -18.87 0.47
CA ARG A 36 -4.04 -18.83 0.98
C ARG A 36 -4.14 -19.21 2.46
N LEU A 37 -3.33 -20.18 2.91
CA LEU A 37 -3.28 -20.56 4.32
C LEU A 37 -2.72 -19.41 5.16
N ARG A 38 -1.66 -18.76 4.68
CA ARG A 38 -1.03 -17.61 5.34
C ARG A 38 -1.97 -16.41 5.40
N LEU A 39 -2.70 -16.14 4.31
CA LEU A 39 -3.73 -15.10 4.27
C LEU A 39 -4.85 -15.38 5.30
N GLY A 40 -5.27 -16.64 5.43
CA GLY A 40 -6.26 -17.05 6.42
C GLY A 40 -5.81 -16.87 7.86
N ALA A 41 -4.50 -16.98 8.14
CA ALA A 41 -3.92 -16.82 9.46
C ALA A 41 -3.58 -15.36 9.81
N ALA A 42 -3.48 -14.47 8.82
CA ALA A 42 -3.12 -13.07 9.00
C ALA A 42 -4.27 -12.22 9.55
N ASP A 43 -3.92 -11.19 10.33
CA ASP A 43 -4.86 -10.16 10.76
C ASP A 43 -5.07 -9.11 9.65
N VAL A 44 -4.04 -8.90 8.83
CA VAL A 44 -4.01 -7.94 7.70
C VAL A 44 -2.97 -8.41 6.69
N ALA A 45 -3.21 -8.18 5.39
CA ALA A 45 -2.25 -8.47 4.34
C ALA A 45 -1.87 -7.23 3.53
N PHE A 46 -0.59 -7.15 3.16
CA PHE A 46 -0.02 -6.17 2.25
C PHE A 46 0.35 -6.87 0.96
N ASP A 47 -0.27 -6.47 -0.14
CA ASP A 47 0.01 -6.97 -1.47
C ASP A 47 0.82 -5.93 -2.24
N LEU A 48 2.14 -6.14 -2.28
CA LEU A 48 3.10 -5.19 -2.86
C LEU A 48 3.56 -5.63 -4.25
N ARG A 49 2.80 -6.51 -4.90
CA ARG A 49 2.97 -6.81 -6.33
C ARG A 49 2.70 -5.56 -7.17
N THR A 50 3.33 -5.50 -8.34
CA THR A 50 2.97 -4.51 -9.38
C THR A 50 1.48 -4.56 -9.75
N TRP A 51 0.91 -5.77 -9.72
CA TRP A 51 -0.52 -6.03 -9.93
C TRP A 51 -1.05 -6.85 -8.74
N PRO A 52 -1.55 -6.17 -7.69
CA PRO A 52 -2.06 -6.85 -6.51
C PRO A 52 -3.40 -7.51 -6.81
N GLU A 53 -3.57 -8.73 -6.32
CA GLU A 53 -4.65 -9.64 -6.74
C GLU A 53 -5.16 -10.57 -5.63
N LEU A 54 -4.76 -10.35 -4.35
CA LEU A 54 -5.23 -11.16 -3.22
C LEU A 54 -6.77 -11.18 -3.07
N HIS A 55 -7.50 -10.25 -3.68
CA HIS A 55 -8.95 -10.16 -3.61
C HIS A 55 -9.65 -11.32 -4.33
N TYR A 56 -9.00 -11.99 -5.29
CA TYR A 56 -9.55 -13.18 -5.93
C TYR A 56 -9.74 -14.34 -4.95
N GLU A 57 -8.97 -14.38 -3.86
CA GLU A 57 -9.13 -15.37 -2.79
C GLU A 57 -10.34 -15.09 -1.87
N GLN A 58 -11.05 -13.98 -2.12
CA GLN A 58 -12.19 -13.50 -1.33
C GLN A 58 -11.89 -13.46 0.19
N PRO A 59 -10.78 -12.83 0.62
CA PRO A 59 -10.45 -12.75 2.03
C PRO A 59 -11.43 -11.84 2.77
N ARG A 60 -11.67 -12.16 4.04
CA ARG A 60 -12.36 -11.27 4.98
C ARG A 60 -11.39 -10.31 5.68
N GLN A 61 -10.11 -10.65 5.66
CA GLN A 61 -9.02 -9.85 6.18
C GLN A 61 -8.93 -8.52 5.42
N PRO A 62 -8.62 -7.40 6.11
CA PRO A 62 -8.26 -6.16 5.44
C PRO A 62 -7.02 -6.33 4.56
N LEU A 63 -7.04 -5.68 3.40
CA LEU A 63 -5.91 -5.67 2.46
C LEU A 63 -5.38 -4.25 2.25
N PHE A 64 -4.06 -4.11 2.22
CA PHE A 64 -3.36 -2.94 1.72
C PHE A 64 -2.68 -3.29 0.39
N TYR A 65 -3.01 -2.56 -0.67
CA TYR A 65 -2.45 -2.75 -2.01
C TYR A 65 -1.47 -1.63 -2.33
N ASP A 66 -0.31 -1.97 -2.89
CA ASP A 66 0.51 -0.95 -3.52
C ASP A 66 -0.20 -0.43 -4.77
N VAL A 67 -0.64 0.82 -4.70
CA VAL A 67 -1.29 1.54 -5.81
C VAL A 67 -0.45 2.72 -6.28
N THR A 68 0.87 2.71 -6.03
CA THR A 68 1.72 3.83 -6.41
C THR A 68 1.61 4.16 -7.91
N CYS A 69 1.48 3.13 -8.76
CA CYS A 69 1.39 3.26 -10.22
C CYS A 69 -0.02 2.97 -10.79
N THR A 70 -1.04 2.78 -9.95
CA THR A 70 -2.42 2.47 -10.37
C THR A 70 -3.44 3.10 -9.42
N SER A 71 -4.71 2.76 -9.50
CA SER A 71 -5.74 3.15 -8.53
C SER A 71 -6.57 1.92 -8.15
N LEU A 72 -7.19 1.93 -6.98
CA LEU A 72 -8.12 0.86 -6.59
C LEU A 72 -9.28 0.78 -7.57
N ALA A 73 -9.82 1.92 -8.02
CA ALA A 73 -10.87 1.99 -9.02
C ALA A 73 -10.48 1.31 -10.34
N ALA A 74 -9.21 1.45 -10.77
CA ALA A 74 -8.71 0.76 -11.96
C ALA A 74 -8.53 -0.75 -11.72
N LEU A 75 -8.05 -1.15 -10.54
CA LEU A 75 -7.86 -2.56 -10.17
C LEU A 75 -9.19 -3.31 -10.06
N PHE A 76 -10.22 -2.67 -9.49
CA PHE A 76 -11.53 -3.28 -9.27
C PHE A 76 -12.54 -3.00 -10.39
N HIS A 77 -12.11 -2.39 -11.49
CA HIS A 77 -13.00 -2.11 -12.61
C HIS A 77 -13.49 -3.43 -13.23
N ASN A 78 -14.81 -3.66 -13.17
CA ASN A 78 -15.48 -4.92 -13.56
C ASN A 78 -15.08 -6.17 -12.74
N GLU A 79 -14.50 -5.98 -11.55
CA GLU A 79 -14.20 -7.07 -10.63
C GLU A 79 -15.33 -7.31 -9.64
N ALA A 80 -15.39 -8.53 -9.11
CA ALA A 80 -16.27 -8.82 -7.98
C ALA A 80 -15.76 -8.07 -6.72
N PRO A 81 -16.66 -7.47 -5.93
CA PRO A 81 -16.25 -6.79 -4.71
C PRO A 81 -15.62 -7.79 -3.73
N PRO A 82 -14.47 -7.46 -3.11
CA PRO A 82 -13.87 -8.29 -2.08
C PRO A 82 -14.76 -8.36 -0.82
N LEU A 83 -14.70 -9.47 -0.09
CA LEU A 83 -15.46 -9.62 1.17
C LEU A 83 -14.92 -8.69 2.27
N GLY A 84 -13.61 -8.54 2.37
CA GLY A 84 -12.92 -7.65 3.30
C GLY A 84 -12.68 -6.25 2.72
N PRO A 85 -12.37 -5.27 3.58
CA PRO A 85 -12.03 -3.93 3.14
C PRO A 85 -10.68 -3.92 2.41
N VAL A 86 -10.57 -3.08 1.38
CA VAL A 86 -9.33 -2.89 0.62
C VAL A 86 -8.94 -1.43 0.60
N PHE A 87 -7.66 -1.20 0.89
CA PHE A 87 -7.05 0.11 1.00
C PHE A 87 -5.84 0.18 0.07
N GLY A 88 -5.59 1.35 -0.51
CA GLY A 88 -4.45 1.57 -1.41
C GLY A 88 -3.40 2.44 -0.71
N ILE A 89 -2.14 2.04 -0.80
CA ILE A 89 -0.98 2.76 -0.23
C ILE A 89 0.07 3.01 -1.30
N ALA A 90 1.01 3.91 -1.01
CA ALA A 90 2.25 4.03 -1.77
C ALA A 90 3.34 3.21 -1.10
N ALA A 91 3.79 2.13 -1.75
CA ALA A 91 4.81 1.24 -1.22
C ALA A 91 6.20 1.41 -1.86
N TRP A 92 6.44 2.50 -2.59
CA TRP A 92 7.80 2.82 -3.02
C TRP A 92 8.74 3.00 -1.83
N PRO A 93 10.03 2.63 -1.97
CA PRO A 93 11.02 2.84 -0.94
C PRO A 93 11.03 4.28 -0.42
N THR A 94 11.25 4.43 0.88
CA THR A 94 11.20 5.64 1.71
C THR A 94 9.81 6.25 1.96
N LEU A 95 8.77 5.84 1.22
CA LEU A 95 7.43 6.41 1.41
C LEU A 95 6.66 5.76 2.56
N LEU A 96 6.95 4.49 2.88
CA LEU A 96 6.29 3.77 3.96
C LEU A 96 6.75 4.23 5.34
N GLU A 97 8.00 4.67 5.47
CA GLU A 97 8.59 5.16 6.74
C GLU A 97 8.11 6.57 7.13
N ARG A 98 7.37 7.27 6.26
CA ARG A 98 6.83 8.60 6.57
C ARG A 98 5.91 8.55 7.79
N GLU A 99 5.86 9.63 8.57
CA GLU A 99 5.06 9.72 9.79
C GLU A 99 3.58 9.38 9.55
N VAL A 100 2.98 9.97 8.51
CA VAL A 100 1.61 9.72 8.09
C VAL A 100 1.60 8.73 6.93
N LEU A 101 0.93 7.58 7.12
CA LEU A 101 0.66 6.63 6.04
C LEU A 101 -0.43 7.21 5.12
N GLU A 102 -0.09 7.43 3.86
CA GLU A 102 -1.04 7.89 2.85
C GLU A 102 -1.89 6.71 2.37
N VAL A 103 -3.21 6.82 2.49
CA VAL A 103 -4.15 5.72 2.22
C VAL A 103 -5.30 6.20 1.34
N SER A 104 -5.69 5.40 0.35
CA SER A 104 -6.95 5.52 -0.38
C SER A 104 -7.92 4.40 -0.01
N LEU A 105 -9.21 4.67 -0.14
CA LEU A 105 -10.27 3.71 0.20
C LEU A 105 -10.90 3.15 -1.09
N ASN A 106 -11.08 1.83 -1.17
CA ASN A 106 -11.90 1.25 -2.24
C ASN A 106 -13.38 1.61 -2.04
N ARG A 107 -13.85 1.54 -0.79
CA ARG A 107 -15.20 1.97 -0.39
C ARG A 107 -15.11 2.96 0.76
N SER A 108 -15.83 4.07 0.64
CA SER A 108 -15.82 5.14 1.65
C SER A 108 -16.38 4.69 3.01
N GLU A 109 -17.27 3.69 3.01
CA GLU A 109 -17.83 3.07 4.22
C GLU A 109 -16.78 2.35 5.09
N ASP A 110 -15.64 1.94 4.51
CA ASP A 110 -14.57 1.24 5.23
C ASP A 110 -13.67 2.18 6.06
N ALA A 111 -13.96 3.48 6.12
CA ALA A 111 -13.16 4.46 6.85
C ALA A 111 -13.02 4.16 8.36
N THR A 112 -14.08 3.66 9.01
CA THR A 112 -14.04 3.26 10.42
C THR A 112 -13.20 1.99 10.62
N ALA A 113 -13.23 1.06 9.67
CA ALA A 113 -12.40 -0.13 9.70
C ALA A 113 -10.91 0.25 9.54
N LEU A 114 -10.60 1.19 8.63
CA LEU A 114 -9.26 1.74 8.48
C LEU A 114 -8.76 2.39 9.78
N ALA A 115 -9.58 3.22 10.44
CA ALA A 115 -9.22 3.87 11.69
C ALA A 115 -8.84 2.85 12.78
N THR A 116 -9.63 1.79 12.91
CA THR A 116 -9.39 0.70 13.87
C THR A 116 -8.10 -0.05 13.52
N LEU A 117 -7.90 -0.35 12.24
CA LEU A 117 -6.73 -1.06 11.74
C LEU A 117 -5.44 -0.25 11.94
N CYS A 118 -5.42 1.03 11.57
CA CYS A 118 -4.24 1.89 11.74
C CYS A 118 -3.91 2.14 13.22
N ALA A 119 -4.92 2.24 14.09
CA ALA A 119 -4.71 2.29 15.53
C ALA A 119 -4.06 1.00 16.05
N ALA A 120 -4.52 -0.16 15.59
CA ALA A 120 -3.95 -1.45 15.96
C ALA A 120 -2.53 -1.67 15.39
N LEU A 121 -2.25 -1.13 14.20
CA LEU A 121 -0.92 -1.06 13.59
C LEU A 121 0.01 -0.01 14.23
N GLY A 122 -0.49 0.80 15.16
CA GLY A 122 0.30 1.84 15.83
C GLY A 122 0.77 2.95 14.89
N THR A 123 0.01 3.27 13.83
CA THR A 123 0.44 4.22 12.80
C THR A 123 -0.55 5.36 12.58
N ALA A 124 -0.03 6.58 12.38
CA ALA A 124 -0.83 7.69 11.89
C ALA A 124 -1.10 7.50 10.38
N TYR A 125 -2.27 7.93 9.92
CA TYR A 125 -2.67 7.82 8.53
C TYR A 125 -3.46 9.04 8.06
N GLY A 126 -3.48 9.24 6.74
CA GLY A 126 -4.23 10.28 6.07
C GLY A 126 -4.95 9.71 4.86
N VAL A 127 -6.27 9.90 4.78
CA VAL A 127 -7.05 9.46 3.63
C VAL A 127 -6.92 10.47 2.50
N VAL A 128 -6.58 9.98 1.31
CA VAL A 128 -6.49 10.77 0.07
C VAL A 128 -7.39 10.18 -1.00
N PRO A 129 -7.80 10.96 -2.02
CA PRO A 129 -8.57 10.44 -3.14
C PRO A 129 -7.85 9.29 -3.85
N ASP A 130 -8.59 8.23 -4.19
CA ASP A 130 -8.07 7.12 -4.98
C ASP A 130 -7.76 7.57 -6.42
N ARG A 131 -6.47 7.67 -6.72
CA ARG A 131 -5.91 8.06 -8.03
C ARG A 131 -4.49 7.52 -8.14
N THR A 132 -4.03 7.30 -9.38
CA THR A 132 -2.63 6.98 -9.68
C THR A 132 -1.67 7.95 -9.00
N GLY A 133 -0.71 7.41 -8.26
CA GLY A 133 0.30 8.17 -7.51
C GLY A 133 -0.21 8.88 -6.26
N LEU A 134 -1.43 8.56 -5.78
CA LEU A 134 -2.03 9.02 -4.53
C LEU A 134 -1.91 10.54 -4.28
N VAL A 135 -0.98 11.03 -3.47
CA VAL A 135 -0.61 12.45 -3.39
C VAL A 135 0.90 12.57 -3.41
N THR A 136 1.59 11.87 -2.52
CA THR A 136 3.05 12.01 -2.35
C THR A 136 3.82 11.56 -3.60
N PRO A 137 3.64 10.34 -4.15
CA PRO A 137 4.31 9.93 -5.38
C PRO A 137 4.08 10.90 -6.55
N ARG A 138 2.85 11.41 -6.72
CA ARG A 138 2.53 12.35 -7.79
C ARG A 138 3.28 13.67 -7.65
N LEU A 139 3.35 14.22 -6.44
CA LEU A 139 4.10 15.45 -6.18
C LEU A 139 5.60 15.24 -6.43
N LEU A 140 6.16 14.09 -6.05
CA LEU A 140 7.55 13.76 -6.34
C LEU A 140 7.82 13.73 -7.85
N CYS A 141 6.95 13.08 -8.64
CA CYS A 141 7.10 13.07 -10.10
C CYS A 141 7.01 14.47 -10.71
N VAL A 142 6.12 15.34 -10.20
CA VAL A 142 6.06 16.75 -10.63
C VAL A 142 7.38 17.46 -10.35
N LEU A 143 7.89 17.36 -9.12
CA LEU A 143 9.15 18.01 -8.73
C LEU A 143 10.35 17.53 -9.56
N ILE A 144 10.43 16.22 -9.82
CA ILE A 144 11.47 15.64 -10.67
C ILE A 144 11.38 16.20 -12.09
N ASN A 145 10.18 16.26 -12.67
CA ASN A 145 9.98 16.78 -14.02
C ASN A 145 10.37 18.27 -14.11
N GLU A 146 9.96 19.09 -13.15
CA GLU A 146 10.33 20.51 -13.11
C GLU A 146 11.85 20.71 -12.97
N ALA A 147 12.52 19.91 -12.15
CA ALA A 147 13.98 19.95 -12.04
C ALA A 147 14.67 19.56 -13.36
N CYS A 148 14.15 18.55 -14.06
CA CYS A 148 14.65 18.17 -15.38
C CYS A 148 14.44 19.29 -16.42
N TYR A 149 13.28 19.96 -16.42
CA TYR A 149 13.03 21.08 -17.32
C TYR A 149 13.95 22.27 -17.03
N ALA A 150 14.15 22.63 -15.77
CA ALA A 150 15.08 23.70 -15.39
C ALA A 150 16.52 23.42 -15.87
N LEU A 151 16.97 22.17 -15.80
CA LEU A 151 18.26 21.76 -16.34
C LEU A 151 18.31 21.87 -17.88
N GLN A 152 17.26 21.42 -18.57
CA GLN A 152 17.18 21.45 -20.05
C GLN A 152 17.12 22.88 -20.60
N GLU A 153 16.49 23.80 -19.89
CA GLU A 153 16.40 25.21 -20.25
C GLU A 153 17.67 26.01 -19.90
N GLY A 154 18.63 25.40 -19.21
CA GLY A 154 19.85 26.07 -18.75
C GLY A 154 19.65 26.99 -17.53
N ASN A 155 18.51 26.85 -16.84
CA ASN A 155 18.18 27.58 -15.62
C ASN A 155 18.79 26.93 -14.36
N ALA A 156 19.28 25.69 -14.47
CA ALA A 156 19.98 24.95 -13.42
C ALA A 156 21.21 24.22 -13.99
N ALA A 157 22.12 23.80 -13.10
CA ALA A 157 23.31 23.00 -13.41
C ALA A 157 23.46 21.83 -12.42
N ILE A 158 24.22 20.80 -12.82
CA ILE A 158 24.53 19.60 -12.02
C ILE A 158 25.70 19.88 -11.07
#